data_AF-A0A1Q7ZAZ1-F1
#
_entry.id   AF-A0A1Q7ZAZ1-F1
#
_cell.length_a   1.000
_cell.length_b   1.000
_cell.length_c   1.000
_cell.angle_alpha   90.00
_cell.angle_beta   90.00
_cell.angle_gamma   90.00
#
_symmetry.space_group_name_H-M   'P 1'
#
loop_
_entity.id
_entity.type
_entity.pdbx_description
1 polymer ?
#
loop_
_entity_poly.entity_id
_entity_poly.type
_entity_poly.pdbx_seq_one_letter_code
_entity_poly.pdbx_strand_id
1 'polypeptide(L)'
;MAGPLFRTKSIDLLIADSGASGEATLKRTLGPSALVALGIGAIIGAGLFVRTAAAIAERSGPSVTLAFIVAGIGCAFAGLCYAEFASMIPIAGSAYTYSYATMGELVAWIIGWDLVLEYAVGAATVAIAWSEYFNKVLEFFGTSVPY
;
A
#
# COMPACT_ATOMS: atom_id res chain seq x y z
N MET A 1 -14.11 7.10 31.72
CA MET A 1 -13.86 5.79 31.11
C MET A 1 -14.27 5.89 29.65
N ALA A 2 -13.34 5.79 28.70
CA ALA A 2 -13.69 5.83 27.28
C ALA A 2 -14.60 4.64 26.95
N GLY A 3 -15.70 4.87 26.24
CA GLY A 3 -16.66 3.82 25.88
C GLY A 3 -16.01 2.71 25.04
N PRO A 4 -16.63 1.51 24.96
CA PRO A 4 -16.06 0.32 24.33
C PRO A 4 -15.62 0.55 22.86
N LEU A 5 -16.21 1.51 22.17
CA LEU A 5 -15.92 1.84 20.77
C LEU A 5 -14.61 2.61 20.54
N PHE A 6 -14.05 3.28 21.55
CA PHE A 6 -12.83 4.09 21.42
C PHE A 6 -11.65 3.50 22.20
N ARG A 7 -11.69 2.19 22.50
CA ARG A 7 -10.60 1.53 23.21
C ARG A 7 -9.38 1.45 22.29
N THR A 8 -8.26 2.01 22.72
CA THR A 8 -6.97 1.85 22.05
C THR A 8 -6.29 0.57 22.51
N LYS A 9 -5.54 -0.07 21.61
CA LYS A 9 -4.69 -1.20 21.97
C LYS A 9 -3.34 -0.65 22.43
N SER A 10 -2.83 -1.11 23.57
CA SER A 10 -1.55 -0.61 24.07
C SER A 10 -0.41 -1.03 23.14
N ILE A 11 0.55 -0.14 22.96
CA ILE A 11 1.72 -0.37 22.13
C ILE A 11 2.55 -1.53 22.69
N ASP A 12 2.67 -1.64 24.02
CA ASP A 12 3.39 -2.74 24.66
C ASP A 12 2.79 -4.12 24.33
N LEU A 13 1.46 -4.22 24.26
CA LEU A 13 0.79 -5.46 23.86
C LEU A 13 1.00 -5.76 22.38
N LEU A 14 0.98 -4.75 21.51
CA LEU A 14 1.26 -4.91 20.09
C LEU A 14 2.70 -5.38 19.83
N ILE A 15 3.67 -4.82 20.58
CA ILE A 15 5.07 -5.25 20.50
C ILE A 15 5.21 -6.67 21.03
N ALA A 16 4.57 -7.01 22.15
CA ALA A 16 4.57 -8.37 22.70
C ALA A 16 3.97 -9.40 21.72
N ASP A 17 2.84 -9.10 21.09
CA ASP A 17 2.21 -9.95 20.06
C ASP A 17 3.14 -10.14 18.85
N SER A 18 3.87 -9.09 18.44
CA SER A 18 4.84 -9.15 17.35
C SER A 18 6.15 -9.86 17.72
N GLY A 19 6.43 -9.98 19.02
CA GLY A 19 7.70 -10.42 19.61
C GLY A 19 7.75 -11.91 19.94
N ALA A 20 6.82 -12.72 19.42
CA ALA A 20 6.89 -14.18 19.53
C ALA A 20 8.30 -14.63 19.09
N SER A 21 9.03 -15.26 19.99
CA SER A 21 10.42 -15.69 19.81
C SER A 21 10.45 -17.22 19.98
N GLY A 22 10.78 -17.94 18.90
CA GLY A 22 10.76 -19.41 18.85
C GLY A 22 11.15 -19.92 17.46
N GLU A 23 11.29 -21.24 17.30
CA GLU A 23 11.72 -21.87 16.04
C GLU A 23 10.79 -21.59 14.82
N ALA A 24 9.56 -21.13 15.07
CA ALA A 24 8.59 -20.74 14.05
C ALA A 24 8.64 -19.25 13.63
N THR A 25 9.76 -18.55 13.90
CA THR A 25 9.85 -17.08 13.69
C THR A 25 10.75 -16.72 12.50
N LEU A 26 10.42 -15.62 11.83
CA LEU A 26 11.15 -15.16 10.63
C LEU A 26 12.50 -14.55 11.01
N LYS A 27 13.57 -14.97 10.34
CA LYS A 27 14.90 -14.34 10.47
C LYS A 27 14.87 -12.95 9.85
N ARG A 28 15.26 -11.91 10.61
CA ARG A 28 15.41 -10.54 10.10
C ARG A 28 16.66 -10.45 9.19
N THR A 29 16.45 -10.54 7.88
CA THR A 29 17.52 -10.49 6.86
C THR A 29 17.47 -9.24 5.97
N LEU A 30 16.36 -8.51 6.00
CA LEU A 30 16.13 -7.31 5.18
C LEU A 30 16.87 -6.10 5.78
N GLY A 31 17.89 -5.61 5.07
CA GLY A 31 18.56 -4.35 5.37
C GLY A 31 17.88 -3.13 4.72
N PRO A 32 18.36 -1.90 4.97
CA PRO A 32 17.74 -0.67 4.47
C PRO A 32 17.58 -0.63 2.95
N SER A 33 18.59 -1.04 2.19
CA SER A 33 18.55 -1.07 0.73
C SER A 33 17.49 -2.05 0.20
N ALA A 34 17.35 -3.22 0.84
CA ALA A 34 16.35 -4.21 0.48
C ALA A 34 14.93 -3.72 0.79
N LEU A 35 14.74 -2.97 1.89
CA LEU A 35 13.46 -2.35 2.22
C LEU A 35 13.08 -1.24 1.22
N VAL A 36 14.06 -0.44 0.77
CA VAL A 36 13.83 0.56 -0.29
C VAL A 36 13.45 -0.13 -1.60
N ALA A 37 14.16 -1.18 -1.99
CA ALA A 37 13.84 -1.96 -3.19
C ALA A 37 12.44 -2.59 -3.12
N LEU A 38 12.05 -3.10 -1.95
CA LEU A 38 10.70 -3.61 -1.70
C LEU A 38 9.65 -2.51 -1.88
N GLY A 39 9.88 -1.31 -1.33
CA GLY A 39 8.99 -0.17 -1.52
C GLY A 39 8.84 0.25 -2.98
N ILE A 40 9.95 0.34 -3.72
CA ILE A 40 9.92 0.67 -5.16
C ILE A 40 9.13 -0.39 -5.94
N GLY A 41 9.38 -1.67 -5.66
CA GLY A 41 8.67 -2.78 -6.31
C GLY A 41 7.17 -2.83 -6.00
N ALA A 42 6.76 -2.37 -4.82
CA ALA A 42 5.34 -2.28 -4.46
C ALA A 42 4.62 -1.08 -5.11
N ILE A 43 5.34 0.02 -5.39
CA ILE A 43 4.76 1.26 -5.94
C ILE A 43 4.74 1.25 -7.47
N ILE A 44 5.82 0.81 -8.13
CA ILE A 44 5.92 0.81 -9.59
C ILE A 44 5.13 -0.37 -10.14
N GLY A 45 4.01 -0.10 -10.80
CA GLY A 45 3.18 -1.14 -11.39
C GLY A 45 2.13 -0.60 -12.37
N ALA A 46 1.04 -1.35 -12.51
CA ALA A 46 -0.06 -1.10 -13.44
C ALA A 46 -0.58 0.35 -13.44
N GLY A 47 -0.59 1.02 -12.27
CA GLY A 47 -1.02 2.41 -12.15
C GLY A 47 -0.22 3.36 -13.05
N LEU A 48 1.11 3.28 -13.04
CA LEU A 48 1.94 4.16 -13.88
C LEU A 48 1.78 3.84 -15.36
N PHE A 49 1.71 2.56 -15.72
CA PHE A 49 1.70 2.12 -17.11
C PHE A 49 0.34 2.33 -17.81
N VAL A 50 -0.77 2.11 -17.11
CA VAL A 50 -2.13 2.22 -17.68
C VAL A 50 -2.76 3.57 -17.37
N ARG A 51 -2.72 4.02 -16.11
CA ARG A 51 -3.49 5.19 -15.68
C ARG A 51 -2.86 6.51 -16.11
N THR A 52 -1.54 6.55 -16.32
CA THR A 52 -0.87 7.75 -16.84
C THR A 52 -1.34 8.09 -18.25
N ALA A 53 -1.46 7.08 -19.13
CA ALA A 53 -1.94 7.27 -20.49
C ALA A 53 -3.38 7.80 -20.50
N ALA A 54 -4.27 7.20 -19.67
CA ALA A 54 -5.63 7.68 -19.50
C ALA A 54 -5.69 9.12 -18.93
N ALA A 55 -4.86 9.45 -17.94
CA ALA A 55 -4.79 10.78 -17.36
C ALA A 55 -4.33 11.85 -18.37
N ILE A 56 -3.39 11.50 -19.25
CA ILE A 56 -2.96 12.38 -20.36
C ILE A 56 -4.11 12.55 -21.36
N ALA A 57 -4.69 11.45 -21.83
CA ALA A 57 -5.68 11.48 -22.90
C ALA A 57 -6.99 12.17 -22.50
N GLU A 58 -7.45 11.99 -21.27
CA GLU A 58 -8.80 12.39 -20.85
C GLU A 58 -8.84 13.64 -19.95
N ARG A 59 -7.72 14.01 -19.30
CA ARG A 59 -7.74 15.05 -18.26
C ARG A 59 -6.70 16.15 -18.45
N SER A 60 -5.43 15.82 -18.28
CA SER A 60 -4.38 16.83 -18.08
C SER A 60 -3.58 17.13 -19.35
N GLY A 61 -3.66 16.29 -20.39
CA GLY A 61 -2.87 16.47 -21.60
C GLY A 61 -1.37 16.61 -21.30
N PRO A 62 -0.65 17.52 -21.97
CA PRO A 62 0.78 17.76 -21.72
C PRO A 62 1.12 18.19 -20.29
N SER A 63 0.14 18.69 -19.52
CA SER A 63 0.35 19.17 -18.14
C SER A 63 0.35 18.06 -17.08
N VAL A 64 0.22 16.79 -17.49
CA VAL A 64 0.20 15.63 -16.56
C VAL A 64 1.42 15.61 -15.63
N THR A 65 2.58 16.07 -16.10
CA THR A 65 3.82 16.13 -15.31
C THR A 65 3.65 17.03 -14.09
N LEU A 66 2.99 18.18 -14.23
CA LEU A 66 2.70 19.07 -13.11
C LEU A 66 1.74 18.41 -12.12
N ALA A 67 0.73 17.69 -12.61
CA ALA A 67 -0.19 16.95 -11.76
C ALA A 67 0.54 15.86 -10.94
N PHE A 68 1.49 15.13 -11.55
CA PHE A 68 2.32 14.16 -10.85
C PHE A 68 3.25 14.79 -9.82
N ILE A 69 3.80 15.97 -10.08
CA ILE A 69 4.62 16.70 -9.10
C ILE A 69 3.78 17.04 -7.87
N VAL A 70 2.59 17.61 -8.07
CA VAL A 70 1.68 17.99 -6.96
C VAL A 70 1.24 16.75 -6.18
N ALA A 71 0.84 15.69 -6.88
CA ALA A 71 0.49 14.41 -6.24
C ALA A 71 1.67 13.83 -5.46
N GLY A 72 2.88 13.88 -6.03
CA GLY A 72 4.11 13.40 -5.41
C GLY A 72 4.45 14.14 -4.12
N ILE A 73 4.25 15.47 -4.06
CA ILE A 73 4.43 16.25 -2.84
C ILE A 73 3.44 15.79 -1.76
N GLY A 74 2.18 15.55 -2.12
CA GLY A 74 1.17 15.01 -1.20
C GLY A 74 1.57 13.64 -0.65
N CYS A 75 2.01 12.74 -1.52
CA CYS A 75 2.52 11.42 -1.13
C CYS A 75 3.77 11.51 -0.25
N ALA A 76 4.66 12.48 -0.48
CA ALA A 76 5.84 12.68 0.35
C ALA A 76 5.48 13.06 1.79
N PHE A 77 4.52 13.98 1.98
CA PHE A 77 4.04 14.32 3.31
C PHE A 77 3.37 13.14 4.02
N ALA A 78 2.51 12.40 3.31
CA ALA A 78 1.91 11.18 3.86
C ALA A 78 3.00 10.15 4.23
N GLY A 79 4.01 9.97 3.37
CA GLY A 79 5.13 9.06 3.59
C GLY A 79 5.97 9.42 4.82
N LEU A 80 6.17 10.72 5.11
CA LEU A 80 6.85 11.17 6.32
C LEU A 80 6.07 10.82 7.59
N CYS A 81 4.75 11.01 7.59
CA CYS A 81 3.90 10.60 8.72
C CYS A 81 3.97 9.07 8.95
N TYR A 82 3.95 8.28 7.87
CA TYR A 82 4.11 6.83 7.97
C TYR A 82 5.50 6.41 8.47
N ALA A 83 6.56 7.14 8.08
CA ALA A 83 7.91 6.89 8.57
C ALA A 83 8.01 7.15 10.09
N GLU A 84 7.36 8.19 10.58
CA GLU A 84 7.28 8.49 12.02
C GLU A 84 6.58 7.33 12.77
N PHE A 85 5.40 6.89 12.29
CA PHE A 85 4.68 5.77 12.90
C PHE A 85 5.47 4.45 12.86
N ALA A 86 6.11 4.13 11.74
CA ALA A 86 6.93 2.93 11.60
C ALA A 86 8.16 2.94 12.53
N SER A 87 8.70 4.13 12.84
CA SER A 87 9.81 4.28 13.78
C SER A 87 9.37 4.15 15.26
N MET A 88 8.14 4.60 15.58
CA MET A 88 7.59 4.51 16.94
C MET A 88 7.03 3.12 17.27
N ILE A 89 6.45 2.43 16.30
CA ILE A 89 5.76 1.15 16.49
C ILE A 89 6.38 0.12 15.52
N PRO A 90 7.56 -0.46 15.84
CA PRO A 90 8.36 -1.28 14.92
C PRO A 90 7.83 -2.72 14.79
N ILE A 91 6.55 -2.85 14.47
CA ILE A 91 5.82 -4.11 14.30
C ILE A 91 5.40 -4.26 12.85
N ALA A 92 5.18 -5.50 12.40
CA ALA A 92 4.58 -5.75 11.10
C ALA A 92 3.12 -5.27 11.12
N GLY A 93 2.86 -4.10 10.53
CA GLY A 93 1.55 -3.46 10.54
C GLY A 93 1.46 -2.30 9.54
N SER A 94 0.24 -1.84 9.29
CA SER A 94 -0.08 -0.70 8.41
C SER A 94 -1.09 0.23 9.11
N ALA A 95 -1.80 1.08 8.36
CA ALA A 95 -2.72 2.10 8.85
C ALA A 95 -3.72 1.60 9.91
N TYR A 96 -4.23 0.37 9.75
CA TYR A 96 -5.09 -0.30 10.74
C TYR A 96 -4.45 -0.34 12.13
N THR A 97 -3.21 -0.80 12.21
CA THR A 97 -2.51 -0.98 13.48
C THR A 97 -2.19 0.38 14.12
N TYR A 98 -1.80 1.36 13.31
CA TYR A 98 -1.50 2.71 13.79
C TYR A 98 -2.75 3.43 14.30
N SER A 99 -3.88 3.30 13.61
CA SER A 99 -5.16 3.87 14.03
C SER A 99 -5.74 3.19 15.27
N TYR A 100 -5.53 1.87 15.44
CA TYR A 100 -5.91 1.18 16.68
C TYR A 100 -5.10 1.70 17.88
N ALA A 101 -3.79 1.90 17.70
CA ALA A 101 -2.93 2.42 18.76
C ALA A 101 -3.29 3.87 19.16
N THR A 102 -3.75 4.70 18.22
CA THR A 102 -3.90 6.16 18.42
C THR A 102 -5.35 6.65 18.56
N MET A 103 -6.27 6.13 17.75
CA MET A 103 -7.65 6.66 17.61
C MET A 103 -8.72 5.71 18.18
N GLY A 104 -8.36 4.44 18.37
CA GLY A 104 -9.22 3.43 18.99
C GLY A 104 -9.95 2.54 18.00
N GLU A 105 -10.69 1.58 18.57
CA GLU A 105 -11.22 0.41 17.84
C GLU A 105 -12.17 0.74 16.69
N LEU A 106 -13.11 1.68 16.85
CA LEU A 106 -14.06 2.02 15.78
C LEU A 106 -13.37 2.58 14.54
N VAL A 107 -12.44 3.52 14.72
CA VAL A 107 -11.71 4.13 13.59
C VAL A 107 -10.80 3.09 12.94
N ALA A 108 -10.12 2.28 13.76
CA ALA A 108 -9.32 1.17 13.27
C ALA A 108 -10.15 0.17 12.46
N TRP A 109 -11.35 -0.18 12.93
CA TRP A 109 -12.24 -1.10 12.24
C TRP A 109 -12.68 -0.57 10.87
N ILE A 110 -13.04 0.72 10.78
CA ILE A 110 -13.40 1.37 9.51
C ILE A 110 -12.21 1.32 8.54
N ILE A 111 -11.01 1.74 9.00
CA ILE A 111 -9.79 1.72 8.18
C ILE A 111 -9.41 0.29 7.78
N GLY A 112 -9.63 -0.69 8.65
CA GLY A 112 -9.37 -2.10 8.36
C GLY A 112 -10.21 -2.60 7.19
N TRP A 113 -11.51 -2.30 7.19
CA TRP A 113 -12.40 -2.67 6.07
C TRP A 113 -12.11 -1.89 4.80
N ASP A 114 -11.77 -0.62 4.92
CA ASP A 114 -11.33 0.21 3.80
C ASP A 114 -10.10 -0.39 3.13
N LEU A 115 -9.06 -0.75 3.91
CA LEU A 115 -7.85 -1.41 3.39
C LEU A 115 -8.16 -2.75 2.72
N VAL A 116 -9.04 -3.58 3.28
CA VAL A 116 -9.43 -4.86 2.65
C VAL A 116 -10.03 -4.63 1.26
N LEU A 117 -10.93 -3.65 1.13
CA LEU A 117 -11.52 -3.30 -0.15
C LEU A 117 -10.48 -2.68 -1.10
N GLU A 118 -9.63 -1.79 -0.59
CA GLU A 118 -8.56 -1.15 -1.36
C GLU A 118 -7.60 -2.19 -1.95
N TYR A 119 -7.13 -3.16 -1.15
CA TYR A 119 -6.25 -4.22 -1.63
C TYR A 119 -6.95 -5.16 -2.61
N ALA A 120 -8.23 -5.49 -2.40
CA ALA A 120 -8.99 -6.34 -3.32
C ALA A 120 -9.18 -5.68 -4.69
N VAL A 121 -9.62 -4.42 -4.70
CA VAL A 121 -9.79 -3.63 -5.93
C VAL A 121 -8.44 -3.34 -6.59
N GLY A 122 -7.41 -3.07 -5.79
CA GLY A 122 -6.04 -2.89 -6.27
C GLY A 122 -5.51 -4.13 -6.98
N ALA A 123 -5.63 -5.31 -6.37
CA ALA A 123 -5.21 -6.57 -6.97
C ALA A 123 -5.96 -6.87 -8.28
N ALA A 124 -7.28 -6.65 -8.32
CA ALA A 124 -8.08 -6.82 -9.53
C ALA A 124 -7.64 -5.85 -10.65
N THR A 125 -7.41 -4.59 -10.31
CA THR A 125 -6.96 -3.57 -11.28
C THR A 125 -5.57 -3.90 -11.85
N VAL A 126 -4.65 -4.38 -11.00
CA VAL A 126 -3.32 -4.81 -11.44
C VAL A 126 -3.40 -6.03 -12.35
N ALA A 127 -4.26 -7.00 -12.04
CA ALA A 127 -4.47 -8.18 -12.87
C ALA A 127 -5.02 -7.82 -14.27
N ILE A 128 -6.02 -6.94 -14.34
CA ILE A 128 -6.58 -6.46 -15.62
C ILE A 128 -5.50 -5.79 -16.47
N ALA A 129 -4.76 -4.84 -15.87
CA ALA A 129 -3.69 -4.14 -16.57
C ALA A 129 -2.61 -5.09 -17.07
N TRP A 130 -2.22 -6.08 -16.26
CA TRP A 130 -1.25 -7.09 -16.68
C TRP A 130 -1.77 -7.91 -17.86
N SER A 131 -3.03 -8.34 -17.84
CA SER A 131 -3.65 -9.08 -18.93
C SER A 131 -3.69 -8.29 -20.24
N GLU A 132 -3.96 -6.98 -20.20
CA GLU A 132 -3.91 -6.12 -21.39
C GLU A 132 -2.51 -6.07 -22.00
N TYR A 133 -1.47 -5.88 -21.18
CA TYR A 133 -0.10 -5.88 -21.67
C TYR A 133 0.35 -7.25 -22.17
N PHE A 134 -0.07 -8.33 -21.49
CA PHE A 134 0.22 -9.69 -21.91
C PHE A 134 -0.42 -10.02 -23.26
N ASN A 135 -1.67 -9.62 -23.49
CA ASN A 135 -2.33 -9.80 -24.79
C ASN A 135 -1.62 -9.02 -25.91
N LYS A 136 -1.17 -7.78 -25.65
CA LYS A 136 -0.35 -7.03 -26.61
C LYS A 136 0.95 -7.77 -26.96
N VAL A 137 1.56 -8.46 -25.99
CA VAL A 137 2.74 -9.29 -26.24
C VAL A 137 2.38 -10.51 -27.11
N LEU A 138 1.27 -11.19 -26.81
CA LEU A 138 0.80 -12.35 -27.58
C LEU A 138 0.42 -12.01 -29.02
N GLU A 139 -0.09 -10.80 -29.27
CA GLU A 139 -0.41 -10.30 -30.61
C GLU A 139 0.84 -10.28 -31.52
N PHE A 140 2.04 -10.02 -30.98
CA PHE A 140 3.29 -10.14 -31.75
C PHE A 140 3.55 -11.57 -32.23
N PHE A 141 3.00 -12.58 -31.54
CA PHE A 141 3.09 -13.99 -31.89
C PHE A 141 1.85 -14.48 -32.66
N GLY A 142 0.92 -13.58 -33.02
CA GLY A 142 -0.30 -13.91 -33.78
C GLY A 142 -1.36 -14.65 -32.96
N THR A 143 -1.30 -14.57 -31.62
CA THR A 143 -2.26 -15.22 -30.71
C THR A 143 -2.87 -14.18 -29.77
N SER A 144 -4.06 -14.45 -29.24
CA SER A 144 -4.64 -13.65 -28.16
C SER A 144 -5.44 -14.55 -27.22
N VAL A 145 -5.43 -14.21 -25.93
CA VAL A 145 -6.28 -14.88 -24.95
C VAL A 145 -7.57 -14.08 -24.82
N PRO A 146 -8.75 -14.69 -25.05
CA PRO A 146 -10.02 -14.03 -24.82
C PRO A 146 -10.14 -13.68 -23.33
N TYR A 147 -10.39 -12.40 -23.06
CA TYR A 147 -10.67 -11.82 -21.76
C TYR A 147 -11.93 -10.96 -21.90
#